data_AF-A0A3N2FB83-F1
#
_entry.id   AF-A0A3N2FB83-F1
#
_cell.length_a   1.000
_cell.length_b   1.000
_cell.length_c   1.000
_cell.angle_alpha   90.00
_cell.angle_beta   90.00
_cell.angle_gamma   90.00
#
_symmetry.space_group_name_H-M   'P 1'
#
loop_
_entity.id
_entity.type
_entity.pdbx_description
1 polymer ?
#
loop_
_entity_poly.entity_id
_entity_poly.type
_entity_poly.pdbx_seq_one_letter_code
_entity_poly.pdbx_strand_id
1 'polypeptide(L)' 'MERDEAGKEIGLISPTDRPSASLLAVAPAHIRKIRRGVLERSRFPDVLHNDRGVLRRPAAWGGKS' A
#
# COMPACT_ATOMS: atom_id res chain seq x y z
N MET A 1 18.70 -10.10 -7.51
CA MET A 1 18.84 -9.63 -6.12
C MET A 1 17.57 -10.05 -5.40
N GLU A 2 17.53 -11.32 -5.00
CA GLU A 2 16.47 -11.86 -4.16
C GLU A 2 16.44 -11.03 -2.88
N ARG A 3 15.28 -10.44 -2.56
CA ARG A 3 15.06 -9.92 -1.22
C ARG A 3 14.93 -11.16 -0.36
N ASP A 4 16.02 -11.52 0.30
CA ASP A 4 16.09 -12.62 1.24
C ASP A 4 14.84 -12.62 2.12
N GLU A 5 13.99 -13.63 1.94
CA GLU A 5 13.06 -14.03 2.98
C GLU A 5 13.95 -14.30 4.20
N ALA A 6 13.76 -13.55 5.29
CA ALA A 6 14.50 -13.75 6.54
C ALA A 6 14.11 -15.09 7.24
N GLY A 7 13.78 -16.13 6.47
CA GLY A 7 13.11 -17.35 6.90
C GLY A 7 11.70 -17.09 7.46
N LYS A 8 11.06 -15.98 7.07
CA LYS A 8 9.76 -15.53 7.59
C LYS A 8 8.77 -15.30 6.46
N GLU A 9 7.51 -15.62 6.75
CA GLU A 9 6.40 -15.33 5.85
C GLU A 9 6.24 -13.83 5.62
N ILE A 10 6.12 -13.44 4.35
CA ILE A 10 5.86 -12.06 3.96
C ILE A 10 4.34 -11.81 3.93
N GLY A 11 3.89 -10.82 4.69
CA GLY A 11 2.52 -10.31 4.65
C GLY A 11 2.40 -9.03 3.84
N LEU A 12 1.34 -8.89 3.04
CA LEU A 12 1.04 -7.67 2.30
C LEU A 12 -0.19 -6.96 2.88
N ILE A 13 -0.02 -5.73 3.33
CA ILE A 13 -1.12 -4.86 3.75
C ILE A 13 -1.35 -3.81 2.67
N SER A 14 -2.51 -3.85 2.01
CA SER A 14 -2.83 -3.00 0.88
C SER A 14 -3.98 -2.04 1.19
N PRO A 15 -3.88 -0.77 0.78
CA PRO A 15 -4.98 0.18 0.90
C PRO A 15 -6.03 0.04 -0.22
N THR A 16 -5.75 -0.78 -1.24
CA THR A 16 -6.66 -1.08 -2.35
C THR A 16 -6.94 -2.59 -2.43
N ASP A 17 -8.02 -2.96 -3.09
CA ASP A 17 -8.34 -4.37 -3.37
C ASP A 17 -7.45 -4.99 -4.47
N ARG A 18 -6.69 -4.15 -5.18
CA ARG A 18 -5.81 -4.56 -6.28
C ARG A 18 -4.40 -4.01 -6.03
N PRO A 19 -3.56 -4.73 -5.27
CA PRO A 19 -2.16 -4.36 -5.09
C PRO A 19 -1.39 -4.38 -6.42
N SER A 20 -0.25 -3.70 -6.49
CA SER A 20 0.56 -3.70 -7.71
C SER A 20 1.14 -5.09 -7.99
N ALA A 21 1.27 -5.43 -9.28
CA ALA A 21 1.88 -6.70 -9.71
C ALA A 21 3.28 -6.92 -9.13
N SER A 22 4.08 -5.86 -8.99
CA SER A 22 5.41 -5.91 -8.38
C SER A 22 5.40 -6.34 -6.91
N LEU A 23 4.34 -5.99 -6.15
CA LEU A 23 4.17 -6.42 -4.76
C LEU A 23 3.55 -7.81 -4.65
N LEU A 24 2.80 -8.24 -5.67
CA LEU A 24 2.31 -9.63 -5.74
C LEU A 24 3.41 -10.61 -6.13
N ALA A 25 4.41 -10.15 -6.91
CA ALA A 25 5.55 -10.95 -7.34
C ALA A 25 6.45 -11.44 -6.20
N VAL A 26 6.36 -10.86 -5.00
CA VAL A 26 7.05 -11.36 -3.80
C VAL A 26 6.28 -12.48 -3.08
N ALA A 27 5.23 -13.03 -3.71
CA ALA A 27 4.45 -14.16 -3.23
C ALA A 27 4.05 -14.07 -1.74
N PRO A 28 3.35 -12.99 -1.30
CA PRO A 28 3.00 -12.83 0.09
C PRO A 28 2.07 -13.95 0.56
N ALA A 29 2.36 -14.52 1.74
CA ALA A 29 1.57 -15.59 2.35
C ALA A 29 0.14 -15.14 2.68
N HIS A 30 -0.07 -13.85 2.94
CA HIS A 30 -1.37 -13.28 3.18
C HIS A 30 -1.46 -11.84 2.68
N ILE A 31 -2.63 -11.47 2.17
CA ILE A 31 -2.94 -10.10 1.75
C ILE A 31 -4.11 -9.60 2.61
N ARG A 32 -3.94 -8.45 3.25
CA ARG A 32 -4.98 -7.80 4.06
C ARG A 32 -5.26 -6.39 3.56
N LYS A 33 -6.54 -6.04 3.51
CA LYS A 33 -6.96 -4.67 3.18
C LYS A 33 -6.90 -3.77 4.42
N ILE A 34 -6.35 -2.56 4.26
CA ILE A 34 -6.46 -1.53 5.30
C ILE A 34 -7.93 -1.14 5.45
N ARG A 35 -8.41 -1.10 6.70
CA ARG A 35 -9.79 -0.69 6.99
C ARG A 35 -10.00 0.75 6.53
N ARG A 36 -11.12 0.98 5.86
CA ARG A 36 -11.45 2.29 5.28
C ARG A 36 -11.37 3.43 6.30
N GLY A 37 -11.96 3.29 7.48
CA GLY A 37 -11.91 4.34 8.52
C GLY A 37 -10.49 4.69 9.00
N VAL A 38 -9.51 3.80 8.82
CA VAL A 38 -8.08 4.12 9.10
C VAL A 38 -7.49 4.97 7.97
N LEU A 39 -7.83 4.69 6.71
CA LEU A 39 -7.41 5.50 5.57
C LEU A 39 -8.01 6.91 5.63
N GLU A 40 -9.29 7.03 6.00
CA GLU A 40 -9.99 8.32 6.13
C GLU A 40 -9.34 9.23 7.19
N ARG A 41 -8.81 8.64 8.27
CA ARG A 41 -8.08 9.38 9.33
C ARG A 41 -6.59 9.52 9.07
N SER A 42 -6.11 9.04 7.92
CA SER A 42 -4.70 9.13 7.56
C SER A 42 -4.28 10.59 7.40
N ARG A 43 -3.14 10.94 7.99
CA ARG A 43 -2.49 12.24 7.78
C ARG A 43 -1.67 12.30 6.48
N PHE A 44 -1.81 11.30 5.61
CA PHE A 44 -1.11 11.29 4.33
C PHE A 44 -1.61 12.44 3.45
N PRO A 45 -0.72 13.30 2.93
CA PRO A 45 -1.12 14.45 2.13
C PRO A 45 -1.68 14.00 0.78
N ASP A 46 -2.48 14.84 0.13
CA ASP A 46 -3.03 14.54 -1.19
C ASP A 46 -1.95 14.37 -2.26
N VAL A 47 -0.86 15.12 -2.11
CA VAL A 47 0.29 15.09 -3.00
C VAL A 47 1.55 15.09 -2.15
N LEU A 48 2.46 14.15 -2.42
CA LEU A 48 3.78 14.07 -1.84
C LEU A 48 4.81 14.10 -2.97
N HIS A 49 5.80 14.97 -2.86
CA HIS A 49 6.91 15.08 -3.82
C HIS A 49 8.15 14.37 -3.26
N ASN A 50 8.85 13.61 -4.10
CA ASN A 50 10.16 13.05 -3.79
C ASN A 50 11.09 13.13 -5.01
N ASP A 51 12.34 12.73 -4.84
CA ASP A 51 13.37 12.76 -5.91
C ASP A 51 13.01 11.91 -7.14
N ARG A 52 11.99 11.04 -7.01
CA ARG A 52 11.51 10.14 -8.06
C ARG A 52 10.17 10.59 -8.65
N GLY A 53 9.64 11.75 -8.25
CA GLY A 53 8.43 12.34 -8.81
C GLY A 53 7.32 12.58 -7.78
N VAL A 54 6.08 12.41 -8.23
CA VAL A 54 4.87 12.79 -7.47
C VAL A 54 4.07 11.56 -7.08
N LEU A 55 3.83 11.40 -5.78
CA LEU A 55 2.92 10.42 -5.22
C LEU A 55 1.60 11.09 -4.89
N ARG A 56 0.51 10.61 -5.50
CA ARG A 56 -0.84 11.10 -5.24
C ARG A 56 -1.58 10.14 -4.33
N ARG A 57 -2.24 10.68 -3.30
CA ARG A 57 -3.15 9.90 -2.47
C ARG A 57 -4.28 9.35 -3.35
N PRO A 58 -4.57 8.04 -3.32
CA PRO A 58 -5.70 7.50 -4.06
C PRO A 58 -7.01 8.12 -3.58
N ALA A 59 -7.87 8.56 -4.50
CA ALA A 59 -9.14 9.21 -4.18
C ALA A 59 -10.02 8.38 -3.23
N ALA A 60 -9.96 7.05 -3.35
CA ALA A 60 -10.69 6.11 -2.50
C ALA A 60 -10.29 6.12 -1.01
N TRP A 61 -9.22 6.83 -0.61
CA TRP A 61 -8.80 6.95 0.79
C TRP A 61 -9.49 8.11 1.50
N GLY A 62 -9.90 9.14 0.77
CA GLY A 62 -10.72 10.21 1.31
C GLY A 62 -12.12 9.69 1.56
N GLY A 63 -12.64 9.89 2.76
CA GLY A 63 -14.06 9.67 3.02
C GLY A 63 -14.88 10.52 2.05
N LYS A 64 -16.05 10.04 1.64
CA LYS A 64 -16.97 10.82 0.79
C LYS A 64 -17.06 12.24 1.34
N SER A 65 -16.72 13.22 0.49
CA SER A 65 -17.04 14.62 0.74
C SER A 65 -18.55 14.81 0.79
#